data_AF-A0A813A948-F1
#
_entry.id   AF-A0A813A948-F1
#
_cell.length_a   1.000
_cell.length_b   1.000
_cell.length_c   1.000
_cell.angle_alpha   90.00
_cell.angle_beta   90.00
_cell.angle_gamma   90.00
#
_symmetry.space_group_name_H-M   'P 1'
#
loop_
_entity.id
_entity.type
_entity.pdbx_description
1 polymer ?
#
loop_
_entity_poly.entity_id
_entity_poly.type
_entity_poly.pdbx_seq_one_letter_code
_entity_poly.pdbx_strand_id
1 'polypeptide(L)' 'ALAAKRAQAALVPPEDFFKQGDYEGRYSRFDDRGVPTHAEDGSELPKSAVKKLVKIYEAQVKKYSKATASEVDGQP' A
#
# COMPACT_ATOMS: atom_id res chain seq x y z
N ALA A 1 13.38 19.99 -0.79
CA ALA A 1 12.61 19.23 -1.80
C ALA A 1 11.77 18.11 -1.16
N LEU A 2 10.74 18.47 -0.37
CA LEU A 2 9.88 17.50 0.34
C LEU A 2 8.61 17.12 -0.46
N ALA A 3 8.21 17.98 -1.42
CA ALA A 3 7.03 17.78 -2.24
C ALA A 3 7.15 16.60 -3.21
N ALA A 4 8.33 16.42 -3.84
CA ALA A 4 8.56 15.32 -4.79
C ALA A 4 8.54 13.93 -4.14
N LYS A 5 8.88 13.82 -2.84
CA LYS A 5 8.82 12.55 -2.09
C LYS A 5 7.39 12.16 -1.72
N ARG A 6 6.51 13.15 -1.48
CA ARG A 6 5.09 12.91 -1.19
C ARG A 6 4.26 12.62 -2.44
N ALA A 7 4.63 13.21 -3.58
CA ALA A 7 3.99 12.92 -4.86
C ALA A 7 4.22 11.46 -5.29
N GLN A 8 5.44 10.93 -5.09
CA GLN A 8 5.74 9.52 -5.39
C GLN A 8 4.90 8.56 -4.53
N ALA A 9 4.72 8.83 -3.23
CA ALA A 9 3.87 7.99 -2.38
C ALA A 9 2.38 7.99 -2.76
N ALA A 10 1.91 9.02 -3.49
CA ALA A 10 0.55 9.08 -4.01
C ALA A 10 0.37 8.29 -5.32
N LEU A 11 1.48 8.00 -6.02
CA LEU A 11 1.54 7.18 -7.24
C LEU A 11 1.93 5.72 -6.98
N VAL A 12 2.14 5.32 -5.72
CA VAL A 12 2.40 3.92 -5.39
C VAL A 12 1.07 3.17 -5.29
N PRO A 13 0.87 2.11 -6.09
CA PRO A 13 -0.33 1.32 -6.03
C PRO A 13 -0.46 0.68 -4.64
N PRO A 14 -1.69 0.58 -4.11
CA PRO A 14 -1.92 0.19 -2.73
C PRO A 14 -1.46 -1.25 -2.43
N GLU A 15 -1.28 -2.09 -3.47
CA GLU A 15 -0.70 -3.43 -3.38
C GLU A 15 0.83 -3.47 -3.21
N ASP A 16 1.53 -2.44 -3.70
CA ASP A 16 2.97 -2.27 -3.50
C ASP A 16 3.27 -1.39 -2.28
N PHE A 17 2.29 -0.67 -1.77
CA PHE A 17 2.46 0.22 -0.61
C PHE A 17 3.02 -0.50 0.62
N PHE A 18 2.65 -1.78 0.83
CA PHE A 18 3.21 -2.59 1.92
C PHE A 18 4.43 -3.42 1.52
N LYS A 19 4.77 -3.46 0.22
CA LYS A 19 5.95 -4.15 -0.31
C LYS A 19 7.15 -3.21 -0.44
N GLN A 20 6.93 -1.91 -0.37
CA GLN A 20 7.93 -0.86 -0.58
C GLN A 20 7.90 0.18 0.55
N GLY A 21 8.91 1.05 0.59
CA GLY A 21 8.99 2.16 1.55
C GLY A 21 9.21 1.69 2.99
N ASP A 22 8.50 2.28 3.96
CA ASP A 22 8.64 1.98 5.40
C ASP A 22 8.16 0.57 5.80
N TYR A 23 7.45 -0.13 4.91
CA TYR A 23 6.93 -1.48 5.14
C TYR A 23 7.70 -2.56 4.39
N GLU A 24 8.64 -2.17 3.54
CA GLU A 24 9.53 -3.10 2.82
C GLU A 24 10.30 -3.96 3.82
N GLY A 25 10.27 -5.28 3.61
CA GLY A 25 10.90 -6.25 4.52
C GLY A 25 10.18 -6.49 5.85
N ARG A 26 9.07 -5.77 6.15
CA ARG A 26 8.28 -5.99 7.38
C ARG A 26 7.23 -7.09 7.25
N TYR A 27 6.95 -7.51 6.01
CA TYR A 27 5.92 -8.47 5.68
C TYR A 27 6.45 -9.45 4.64
N SER A 28 6.19 -10.74 4.85
CA SER A 28 6.66 -11.82 3.98
C SER A 28 5.59 -12.31 3.01
N ARG A 29 4.31 -12.19 3.39
CA ARG A 29 3.18 -12.61 2.55
C ARG A 29 2.08 -11.56 2.51
N PHE A 30 1.46 -11.48 1.34
CA PHE A 30 0.38 -10.56 1.03
C PHE A 30 -0.80 -11.34 0.44
N ASP A 31 -2.01 -10.84 0.67
CA ASP A 31 -3.24 -11.38 0.09
C ASP A 31 -3.42 -10.92 -1.37
N ASP A 32 -4.47 -11.40 -2.07
CA ASP A 32 -4.80 -11.00 -3.45
C ASP A 32 -4.99 -9.49 -3.63
N ARG A 33 -5.30 -8.77 -2.54
CA ARG A 33 -5.47 -7.32 -2.52
C ARG A 33 -4.16 -6.58 -2.22
N GLY A 34 -3.05 -7.28 -1.98
CA GLY A 34 -1.78 -6.71 -1.54
C GLY A 34 -1.73 -6.29 -0.06
N VAL A 35 -2.69 -6.75 0.76
CA VAL A 35 -2.67 -6.52 2.22
C VAL A 35 -1.78 -7.58 2.88
N PRO A 36 -0.88 -7.20 3.81
CA PRO A 36 -0.04 -8.17 4.50
C PRO A 36 -0.84 -9.17 5.32
N THR A 37 -0.56 -10.45 5.12
CA THR A 37 -1.15 -11.57 5.89
C THR A 37 -0.13 -12.18 6.85
N HIS A 38 1.16 -12.13 6.51
CA HIS A 38 2.23 -12.62 7.37
C HIS A 38 3.28 -11.53 7.59
N ALA A 39 3.83 -11.50 8.80
CA ALA A 39 4.93 -10.62 9.18
C ALA A 39 6.25 -11.02 8.49
N GLU A 40 7.32 -10.25 8.70
CA GLU A 40 8.67 -10.51 8.19
C GLU A 40 9.16 -11.93 8.51
N ASP A 41 8.81 -12.43 9.70
CA ASP A 41 9.16 -13.74 10.22
C ASP A 41 8.37 -14.89 9.55
N GLY A 42 7.40 -14.58 8.68
CA GLY A 42 6.50 -15.58 8.11
C GLY A 42 5.41 -16.04 9.09
N SER A 43 5.27 -15.35 10.23
CA SER A 43 4.19 -15.57 11.19
C SER A 43 2.87 -14.93 10.72
N GLU A 44 1.75 -15.66 10.82
CA GLU A 44 0.42 -15.13 10.49
C GLU A 44 0.03 -13.95 11.39
N LEU A 45 -0.38 -12.84 10.75
CA LEU A 45 -0.81 -11.65 11.47
C LEU A 45 -2.15 -11.90 12.17
N PRO A 46 -2.33 -11.41 13.41
CA PRO A 46 -3.60 -11.55 14.10
C PRO A 46 -4.69 -10.77 13.35
N LYS A 47 -5.94 -11.26 13.41
CA LYS A 47 -7.10 -10.63 12.74
C LYS A 47 -7.23 -9.13 13.07
N SER A 48 -6.87 -8.72 14.28
CA SER A 48 -6.83 -7.31 14.69
C SER A 48 -5.79 -6.47 13.94
N ALA A 49 -4.62 -7.04 13.65
CA ALA A 49 -3.58 -6.39 12.84
C ALA A 49 -4.00 -6.33 11.38
N VAL A 50 -4.51 -7.43 10.82
CA VAL A 50 -5.04 -7.45 9.45
C VAL A 50 -6.13 -6.38 9.27
N LYS A 51 -7.05 -6.24 10.22
CA LYS A 51 -8.11 -5.20 10.15
C LYS A 51 -7.55 -3.76 10.15
N LYS A 52 -6.42 -3.52 10.82
CA LYS A 52 -5.71 -2.22 10.77
C LYS A 52 -5.04 -2.02 9.41
N LEU A 53 -4.39 -3.05 8.89
CA LEU A 53 -3.72 -3.02 7.58
C LEU A 53 -4.73 -2.79 6.45
N VAL A 54 -5.89 -3.45 6.50
CA VAL A 54 -7.01 -3.20 5.56
C VAL A 54 -7.45 -1.74 5.60
N LYS A 55 -7.58 -1.13 6.78
CA LYS A 55 -7.93 0.31 6.87
C LYS A 55 -6.86 1.22 6.26
N ILE A 56 -5.59 0.91 6.48
CA ILE A 56 -4.46 1.64 5.88
C ILE A 56 -4.49 1.47 4.36
N TYR A 57 -4.70 0.25 3.88
CA TYR A 57 -4.88 -0.08 2.47
C TYR A 57 -6.02 0.73 1.85
N GLU A 58 -7.23 0.70 2.43
CA GLU A 58 -8.38 1.46 1.93
C GLU A 58 -8.12 2.97 1.89
N ALA A 59 -7.40 3.51 2.88
CA ALA A 59 -6.99 4.91 2.88
C ALA A 59 -5.97 5.21 1.76
N GLN A 60 -5.05 4.29 1.49
CA GLN A 60 -4.09 4.40 0.39
C GLN A 60 -4.78 4.26 -0.97
N VAL A 61 -5.70 3.30 -1.15
CA VAL A 61 -6.53 3.16 -2.36
C VAL A 61 -7.25 4.46 -2.67
N LYS A 62 -7.86 5.13 -1.68
CA LYS A 62 -8.54 6.41 -1.89
C LYS A 62 -7.58 7.53 -2.28
N LYS A 63 -6.39 7.58 -1.69
CA LYS A 63 -5.35 8.57 -2.04
C LYS A 63 -4.80 8.32 -3.44
N TYR A 64 -4.47 7.06 -3.75
CA TYR A 64 -3.99 6.59 -5.04
C TYR A 64 -5.04 6.83 -6.11
N SER A 65 -6.28 6.40 -5.89
CA SER A 65 -7.41 6.66 -6.80
C SER A 65 -7.61 8.15 -7.06
N LYS A 66 -7.46 9.02 -6.05
CA LYS A 66 -7.54 10.47 -6.27
C LYS A 66 -6.34 10.99 -7.07
N ALA A 67 -5.14 10.47 -6.83
CA ALA A 67 -3.94 10.86 -7.57
C ALA A 67 -3.99 10.39 -9.03
N THR A 68 -4.28 9.10 -9.25
CA THR A 68 -4.40 8.48 -10.58
C THR A 68 -5.62 8.94 -11.35
N ALA A 69 -6.74 9.31 -10.71
CA ALA A 69 -7.85 9.96 -11.42
C ALA A 69 -7.44 11.32 -12.05
N SER A 70 -6.34 11.92 -11.60
CA SER A 70 -5.73 13.10 -12.24
C SER A 70 -4.66 12.75 -13.28
N GLU A 71 -4.25 11.48 -13.38
CA GLU A 71 -3.22 10.97 -14.31
C GLU A 71 -3.80 10.00 -15.37
N VAL A 72 -5.07 9.61 -15.26
CA VAL A 72 -5.82 8.86 -16.28
C VAL A 72 -6.59 9.82 -17.21
N ASP A 73 -5.87 10.82 -17.75
CA ASP A 73 -6.16 11.42 -19.06
C ASP A 73 -5.03 10.99 -20.02
N GLY A 74 -4.82 9.68 -20.11
CA GLY A 74 -3.78 9.15 -20.99
C GLY A 74 -3.32 7.76 -20.59
N GLN A 75 -4.05 6.73 -21.03
CA GLN A 75 -3.34 5.60 -21.61
C GLN A 75 -4.16 4.97 -22.74
N PRO A 76 -3.56 4.73 -23.91
CA PRO A 76 -4.16 4.00 -25.04
C PRO A 76 -4.41 2.52 -24.75
#